data_AF-A0A7X3ZW38-F1
#
_entry.id   AF-A0A7X3ZW38-F1
#
_cell.length_a   1.000
_cell.length_b   1.000
_cell.length_c   1.000
_cell.angle_alpha   90.00
_cell.angle_beta   90.00
_cell.angle_gamma   90.00
#
_symmetry.space_group_name_H-M   'P 1'
#
loop_
_entity.id
_entity.type
_entity.pdbx_description
1 polymer ?
#
loop_
_entity_poly.entity_id
_entity_poly.type
_entity_poly.pdbx_seq_one_letter_code
_entity_poly.pdbx_strand_id
1 'polypeptide(L)' 'FVFGVSTVIWMLIDRLIGLRVSPSAEQLGQDVVELGIEAYPEFVAVPEADDDDD' A
#
# COMPACT_ATOMS: atom_id res chain seq x y z
N PHE A 1 -14.62 9.24 -24.75
CA PHE A 1 -13.44 10.14 -24.74
C PHE A 1 -12.66 10.04 -23.42
N VAL A 2 -13.30 10.04 -22.24
CA VAL A 2 -12.61 9.94 -20.93
C VAL A 2 -11.73 8.69 -20.82
N PHE A 3 -12.26 7.49 -21.10
CA PHE A 3 -11.50 6.24 -20.99
C PHE A 3 -10.18 6.28 -21.77
N GLY A 4 -10.21 6.67 -23.05
CA GLY A 4 -9.01 6.73 -23.90
C GLY A 4 -7.98 7.75 -23.43
N VAL A 5 -8.42 8.96 -23.03
CA VAL A 5 -7.50 9.99 -22.50
C VAL A 5 -6.87 9.53 -21.18
N SER A 6 -7.68 8.96 -20.27
CA SER A 6 -7.17 8.41 -19.02
C SER A 6 -6.16 7.28 -19.25
N THR A 7 -6.43 6.35 -20.18
CA THR A 7 -5.49 5.27 -20.52
C THR A 7 -4.15 5.83 -20.98
N VAL A 8 -4.14 6.83 -21.87
CA VAL A 8 -2.90 7.45 -22.34
C VAL A 8 -2.13 8.11 -21.20
N ILE A 9 -2.81 8.86 -20.34
CA ILE A 9 -2.18 9.52 -19.18
C ILE A 9 -1.55 8.50 -18.23
N TRP A 10 -2.27 7.44 -17.87
CA TRP A 10 -1.75 6.40 -16.98
C TRP A 10 -0.54 5.67 -17.58
N MET A 11 -0.55 5.39 -18.89
CA MET A 11 0.60 4.78 -19.57
C MET A 11 1.83 5.69 -19.60
N LEU A 12 1.64 7.01 -19.69
CA LEU A 12 2.76 7.96 -19.63
C LEU A 12 3.36 8.03 -18.23
N ILE A 13 2.53 8.07 -17.18
CA ILE A 13 2.99 8.06 -15.78
C ILE A 13 3.81 6.79 -15.51
N ASP A 14 3.29 5.62 -15.89
CA ASP A 14 3.96 4.35 -15.69
C ASP A 14 5.34 4.28 -16.37
N ARG A 15 5.47 4.84 -17.57
CA ARG A 15 6.75 4.82 -18.31
C ARG A 15 7.77 5.86 -17.85
N LEU A 16 7.33 6.99 -17.33
CA LEU A 16 8.23 8.09 -16.98
C LEU A 16 8.73 8.00 -15.53
N ILE A 17 7.84 7.69 -14.59
CA ILE A 17 8.17 7.68 -13.16
C ILE A 17 7.82 6.35 -12.46
N GLY A 18 7.13 5.44 -13.16
CA GLY A 18 6.59 4.21 -12.57
C GLY A 18 5.24 4.45 -11.89
N LEU A 19 4.30 3.51 -12.09
CA LEU A 19 2.97 3.58 -11.49
C LEU A 19 2.80 2.66 -10.27
N ARG A 20 3.61 1.60 -10.18
CA ARG A 20 3.48 0.53 -9.19
C ARG A 20 4.81 0.32 -8.46
N VAL A 21 4.73 -0.06 -7.19
CA VAL A 21 5.88 -0.50 -6.40
C VAL A 21 6.34 -1.91 -6.83
N SER A 22 7.48 -2.37 -6.32
CA SER A 22 7.95 -3.74 -6.56
C SER A 22 6.98 -4.79 -5.99
N PRO A 23 6.91 -6.01 -6.56
CA PRO A 23 6.02 -7.07 -6.06
C PRO A 23 6.25 -7.44 -4.59
N SER A 24 7.50 -7.33 -4.11
CA SER A 24 7.82 -7.54 -2.69
C SER A 24 7.32 -6.41 -1.80
N ALA A 25 7.41 -5.15 -2.27
CA ALA A 25 6.88 -4.00 -1.53
C ALA A 25 5.35 -3.98 -1.52
N GLU A 26 4.69 -4.44 -2.59
CA GLU A 26 3.23 -4.61 -2.63
C GLU A 26 2.76 -5.68 -1.63
N GLN A 27 3.54 -6.74 -1.43
CA GLN A 27 3.24 -7.79 -0.45
C GLN A 27 3.51 -7.36 0.99
N LEU A 28 4.59 -6.61 1.23
CA LEU A 28 5.03 -6.23 2.57
C LEU A 28 4.33 -4.96 3.10
N GLY A 29 3.90 -4.07 2.21
CA GLY A 29 3.40 -2.75 2.56
C GLY A 29 4.45 -1.66 2.35
N GLN A 30 4.01 -0.50 1.87
CA GLN A 30 4.92 0.60 1.50
C GLN A 30 5.61 1.22 2.71
N ASP A 31 4.89 1.45 3.80
CA ASP A 31 5.46 2.05 5.02
C ASP A 31 6.55 1.16 5.63
N VAL A 32 6.39 -0.16 5.54
CA VAL A 32 7.42 -1.12 5.99
C VAL A 32 8.68 -1.01 5.14
N VAL A 33 8.54 -0.84 3.83
CA VAL A 33 9.69 -0.73 2.90
C VAL A 33 10.36 0.64 2.96
N GLU A 34 9.60 1.72 3.12
CA GLU A 34 10.10 3.10 3.05
C GLU A 34 10.53 3.65 4.42
N LEU A 35 9.76 3.34 5.47
CA LEU A 35 9.94 3.89 6.82
C LEU A 35 10.42 2.84 7.82
N GLY A 36 10.35 1.55 7.48
CA GLY A 36 10.77 0.45 8.36
C GLY A 36 9.80 0.17 9.52
N ILE A 37 8.57 0.68 9.43
CA ILE A 37 7.52 0.49 10.44
C ILE A 37 6.24 -0.02 9.79
N GLU A 38 5.48 -0.84 10.52
CA GLU A 38 4.09 -1.14 10.15
C GLU A 38 3.25 0.14 10.25
N ALA A 39 2.26 0.31 9.37
CA ALA A 39 1.44 1.53 9.33
C ALA A 39 0.69 1.79 10.66
N TYR A 40 0.33 0.72 11.36
CA TYR A 40 -0.37 0.75 12.65
C TYR A 40 0.15 -0.38 13.56
N PRO A 41 1.32 -0.23 14.20
CA PRO A 41 1.93 -1.27 15.02
C PRO A 41 1.07 -1.69 16.21
N GLU A 42 0.19 -0.81 16.69
CA GLU A 42 -0.74 -1.04 17.78
C GLU A 42 -1.73 -2.18 17.51
N PHE A 43 -2.14 -2.41 16.26
CA PHE A 43 -3.09 -3.50 15.91
C PHE A 43 -2.40 -4.85 15.70
N VAL A 44 -1.07 -4.90 15.79
CA VAL A 44 -0.27 -6.14 15.62
C VAL A 44 0.41 -6.53 16.93
N ALA A 45 0.87 -5.54 17.71
CA ALA A 45 1.64 -5.75 18.93
C ALA A 45 0.79 -5.87 20.20
N VAL A 46 -0.47 -5.42 20.17
CA VAL A 46 -1.37 -5.57 21.31
C VAL A 46 -2.16 -6.87 21.09
N PRO A 47 -1.91 -7.95 21.85
CA PRO A 47 -2.94 -8.98 21.98
C PRO A 47 -4.18 -8.24 22.47
N GLU A 48 -5.25 -8.24 21.67
CA GLU A 48 -6.58 -7.84 22.11
C GLU A 48 -6.71 -8.39 23.53
N ALA A 49 -6.84 -7.51 24.52
CA ALA A 49 -7.28 -7.99 25.82
C ALA A 49 -8.61 -8.65 25.48
N ASP A 50 -8.69 -9.97 25.63
CA ASP A 50 -9.87 -10.74 25.31
C ASP A 50 -11.05 -10.06 26.02
N ASP A 51 -11.80 -9.22 25.30
CA ASP A 51 -13.10 -8.70 25.72
C ASP A 51 -14.10 -9.87 25.52
N ASP A 52 -13.80 -11.00 26.16
CA ASP A 52 -14.69 -12.13 26.45
C ASP A 52 -15.44 -11.85 27.77
N ASP A 53 -15.88 -10.60 27.98
CA ASP A 53 -16.80 -10.18 29.04
C ASP A 53 -17.96 -9.37 28.43
N ASP A 54 -18.75 -10.00 27.55
CA ASP A 54 -20.23 -9.92 27.46
C ASP A 54 -20.81 -10.77 26.29
#